data_AF-A0A8X6GZ31-F1
#
_entry.id   AF-A0A8X6GZ31-F1
#
_cell.length_a   1.000
_cell.length_b   1.000
_cell.length_c   1.000
_cell.angle_alpha   90.00
_cell.angle_beta   90.00
_cell.angle_gamma   90.00
#
_symmetry.space_group_name_H-M   'P 1'
#
loop_
_entity.id
_entity.type
_entity.pdbx_description
1 polymer ?
#
loop_
_entity_poly.entity_id
_entity_poly.type
_entity_poly.pdbx_seq_one_letter_code
_entity_poly.pdbx_strand_id
1 'polypeptide(L)'
;MYLVLKTKFFPLYVSSREDLDCINLLYISNEERQHYCLIRNFSRLIGHLSKHKSTAHICYRCLHQFCREDLLQEHLNYCENVSPQKIKMPSPDRNILQFQKIEFQHKVPFIIYADFESIIIPYHSVQPTNQKAYTEKIARHEPCGYAYVVIDANGKMLKPITVYRGPDAATHFINNLIKEKDQITPMLTTIMPMNLSPEEEEQFNSETRCYLCKHLLENDKVRDHCHLSGRYRGAAHNYCNLKYKMRKMIPVVFHNLKNYDAHHIIKCLGNFKDHEFNILANNMEKYITFSIRKNIKENNVTVSLQFIDSFQFLPTSLQKKVSSEFKR
;
A
#
# COMPACT_ATOMS: atom_id res chain seq x y z
N MET A 1 10.35 15.83 31.82
CA MET A 1 10.75 17.20 31.44
C MET A 1 9.93 17.67 30.25
N TYR A 2 9.29 18.82 30.38
CA TYR A 2 8.38 19.41 29.39
C TYR A 2 8.86 20.80 29.02
N LEU A 3 8.60 21.26 27.80
CA LEU A 3 9.07 22.55 27.31
C LEU A 3 7.89 23.44 26.93
N VAL A 4 7.99 24.72 27.29
CA VAL A 4 7.10 25.79 26.78
C VAL A 4 7.87 26.65 25.79
N LEU A 5 7.47 26.62 24.52
CA LEU A 5 7.96 27.57 23.51
C LEU A 5 6.77 28.30 22.91
N LYS A 6 6.80 29.65 22.95
CA LYS A 6 5.79 30.52 22.31
C LYS A 6 4.36 30.00 22.56
N THR A 7 4.02 29.84 23.84
CA THR A 7 2.72 29.34 24.38
C THR A 7 2.34 27.89 24.05
N LYS A 8 3.24 27.08 23.49
CA LYS A 8 2.99 25.64 23.23
C LYS A 8 3.74 24.76 24.23
N PHE A 9 3.00 23.87 24.89
CA PHE A 9 3.51 22.90 25.86
C PHE A 9 3.64 21.52 25.22
N PHE A 10 4.82 20.92 25.28
CA PHE A 10 5.08 19.58 24.73
C PHE A 10 6.17 18.84 25.55
N PRO A 11 6.17 17.50 25.56
CA PRO A 11 7.17 16.74 26.28
C PRO A 11 8.53 16.86 25.58
N LEU A 12 9.57 17.18 26.35
CA LEU A 12 10.95 17.28 25.87
C LEU A 12 11.72 15.98 26.15
N TYR A 13 11.48 15.40 27.32
CA TYR A 13 12.05 14.12 27.73
C TYR A 13 11.12 13.47 28.75
N VAL A 14 10.79 12.21 28.56
CA VAL A 14 10.02 11.39 29.50
C VAL A 14 10.93 10.26 29.96
N SER A 15 11.12 10.13 31.27
CA SER A 15 11.94 9.06 31.84
C SER A 15 11.32 7.70 31.52
N SER A 16 12.16 6.69 31.30
CA SER A 16 11.73 5.29 31.20
C SER A 16 11.65 4.60 32.56
N ARG A 17 12.00 5.30 33.66
CA ARG A 17 11.89 4.78 35.03
C ARG A 17 10.47 5.05 35.56
N GLU A 18 9.92 4.06 36.25
CA GLU A 18 8.59 4.11 36.89
C GLU A 18 8.68 4.26 38.43
N ASP A 19 9.84 4.70 38.93
CA ASP A 19 10.06 4.88 40.36
C ASP A 19 9.24 6.05 40.93
N LEU A 20 8.86 5.91 42.20
CA LEU A 20 8.02 6.84 42.97
C LEU A 20 8.56 8.29 43.03
N ASP A 21 9.86 8.48 42.74
CA ASP A 21 10.55 9.77 42.83
C ASP A 21 10.62 10.55 41.50
N CYS A 22 9.90 10.11 40.46
CA CYS A 22 9.84 10.81 39.19
C CYS A 22 9.20 12.21 39.32
N ILE A 23 10.02 13.27 39.24
CA ILE A 23 9.55 14.65 39.26
C ILE A 23 9.23 15.20 37.86
N ASN A 24 8.11 15.91 37.75
CA ASN A 24 7.73 16.61 36.52
C ASN A 24 8.36 18.01 36.49
N LEU A 25 9.33 18.22 35.61
CA LEU A 25 9.98 19.52 35.41
C LEU A 25 9.49 20.22 34.15
N LEU A 26 9.22 21.52 34.27
CA LEU A 26 8.94 22.45 33.19
C LEU A 26 10.20 23.25 32.86
N TYR A 27 10.68 23.13 31.64
CA TYR A 27 11.75 23.92 31.08
C TYR A 27 11.14 25.13 30.35
N ILE A 28 11.52 26.33 30.78
CA ILE A 28 11.12 27.61 30.17
C ILE A 28 12.39 28.23 29.62
N SER A 29 12.42 28.47 28.31
CA SER A 29 13.60 28.96 27.62
C SER A 29 13.23 30.10 26.68
N ASN A 30 13.85 31.25 26.92
CA ASN A 30 13.87 32.41 26.03
C ASN A 30 15.30 32.62 25.49
N GLU A 31 15.51 33.54 24.55
CA GLU A 31 16.81 33.78 23.92
C GLU A 31 17.94 34.11 24.92
N GLU A 32 17.62 34.67 26.09
CA GLU A 32 18.61 35.10 27.09
C GLU A 32 18.60 34.31 28.42
N ARG A 33 17.50 33.61 28.75
CA ARG A 33 17.32 32.99 30.08
C ARG A 33 16.67 31.62 29.98
N GLN A 34 17.19 30.69 30.76
CA GLN A 34 16.71 29.32 30.88
C GLN A 34 16.38 29.02 32.33
N HIS A 35 15.19 28.48 32.59
CA HIS A 35 14.74 28.20 33.95
C HIS A 35 13.97 26.87 34.02
N TYR A 36 14.16 26.14 35.12
CA TYR A 36 13.42 24.92 35.43
C TYR A 36 12.42 25.19 36.56
N CYS A 37 11.16 24.85 36.33
CA CYS A 37 10.10 24.91 37.34
C CYS A 37 9.57 23.51 37.67
N LEU A 38 9.26 23.26 38.93
CA LEU A 38 8.59 22.02 39.33
C LEU A 38 7.09 22.10 38.98
N ILE A 39 6.60 21.11 38.22
CA ILE A 39 5.17 20.91 37.97
C ILE A 39 4.61 20.07 39.12
N ARG A 40 3.98 20.74 40.09
CA ARG A 40 3.37 20.08 41.26
C ARG A 40 2.06 19.36 40.91
N ASN A 41 1.32 19.85 39.93
CA ASN A 41 0.05 19.26 39.49
C ASN A 41 -0.11 19.45 37.99
N PHE A 42 -0.01 18.34 37.24
CA PHE A 42 -0.05 18.36 35.79
C PHE A 42 -1.47 18.65 35.25
N SER A 43 -2.50 18.08 35.89
CA SER A 43 -3.90 18.31 35.51
C SER A 43 -4.28 19.79 35.62
N ARG A 44 -3.79 20.50 36.64
CA ARG A 44 -4.02 21.95 36.78
C ARG A 44 -3.28 22.76 35.72
N LEU A 45 -2.05 22.37 35.36
CA LEU A 45 -1.26 23.07 34.34
C LEU A 45 -1.94 23.05 32.98
N ILE A 46 -2.46 21.88 32.56
CA ILE A 46 -3.06 21.71 31.24
C ILE A 46 -4.59 21.80 31.22
N GLY A 47 -5.22 22.07 32.38
CA GLY A 47 -6.67 22.19 32.50
C GLY A 47 -7.26 23.27 31.58
N HIS A 48 -6.50 24.29 31.21
CA HIS A 48 -6.92 25.32 30.26
C HIS A 48 -7.20 24.79 28.84
N LEU A 49 -6.72 23.59 28.50
CA LEU A 49 -6.96 22.97 27.19
C LEU A 49 -8.35 22.32 27.07
N SER A 50 -9.10 22.19 28.18
CA SER A 50 -10.42 21.58 28.22
C SER A 50 -11.42 22.45 28.96
N LYS A 51 -12.69 22.41 28.53
CA LYS A 51 -13.81 23.08 29.23
C LYS A 51 -14.35 22.27 30.40
N HIS A 52 -13.90 21.01 30.56
CA HIS A 52 -14.35 20.12 31.63
C HIS A 52 -13.67 20.48 32.95
N LYS A 53 -14.46 20.58 34.02
CA LYS A 53 -14.01 20.98 35.37
C LYS A 53 -13.51 19.83 36.24
N SER A 54 -13.51 18.59 35.73
CA SER A 54 -13.03 17.41 36.44
C SER A 54 -11.52 17.24 36.31
N THR A 55 -10.92 16.46 37.21
CA THR A 55 -9.53 15.99 37.06
C THR A 55 -9.37 15.25 35.74
N ALA A 56 -8.39 15.65 34.93
CA ALA A 56 -8.07 14.99 33.68
C ALA A 56 -6.97 13.93 33.92
N HIS A 57 -7.17 12.75 33.36
CA HIS A 57 -6.16 11.69 33.33
C HIS A 57 -5.31 11.89 32.07
N ILE A 58 -3.99 11.99 32.19
CA ILE A 58 -3.16 12.55 31.12
C ILE A 58 -2.00 11.64 30.82
N CYS A 59 -1.81 11.31 29.54
CA CYS A 59 -0.60 10.64 29.10
C CYS A 59 0.56 11.63 29.02
N TYR A 60 1.61 11.41 29.81
CA TYR A 60 2.79 12.27 29.85
C TYR A 60 3.66 12.25 28.58
N ARG A 61 3.46 11.27 27.68
CA ARG A 61 4.22 11.13 26.42
C ARG A 61 3.59 11.82 25.22
N CYS A 62 2.27 11.76 25.10
CA CYS A 62 1.53 12.34 23.96
C CYS A 62 0.64 13.53 24.36
N LEU A 63 0.51 13.80 25.67
CA LEU A 63 -0.34 14.83 26.27
C LEU A 63 -1.85 14.69 25.98
N HIS A 64 -2.28 13.50 25.55
CA HIS A 64 -3.70 13.22 25.38
C HIS A 64 -4.41 13.17 26.73
N GLN A 65 -5.62 13.74 26.77
CA GLN A 65 -6.46 13.80 27.97
C GLN A 65 -7.56 12.75 27.89
N PHE A 66 -7.75 12.03 28.99
CA PHE A 66 -8.78 11.03 29.17
C PHE A 66 -9.70 11.45 30.30
N CYS A 67 -11.00 11.18 30.12
CA CYS A 67 -12.01 11.44 31.14
C CYS A 67 -12.02 10.39 32.25
N ARG A 68 -11.41 9.22 32.03
CA ARG A 68 -11.35 8.11 32.97
C ARG A 68 -9.94 7.49 32.97
N GLU A 69 -9.54 6.97 34.13
CA GLU A 69 -8.23 6.32 34.32
C GLU A 69 -8.08 5.04 33.51
N ASP A 70 -9.12 4.22 33.37
CA ASP A 70 -9.06 2.96 32.61
C ASP A 70 -8.72 3.17 31.13
N LEU A 71 -9.23 4.25 30.51
CA LEU A 71 -8.89 4.63 29.14
C LEU A 71 -7.43 5.09 29.00
N LEU A 72 -6.88 5.74 30.03
CA LEU A 72 -5.46 6.08 30.06
C LEU A 72 -4.61 4.81 30.15
N GLN A 73 -4.97 3.86 31.00
CA GLN A 73 -4.25 2.59 31.14
C GLN A 73 -4.27 1.78 29.83
N GLU A 74 -5.43 1.69 29.17
CA GLU A 74 -5.53 1.08 27.84
C GLU A 74 -4.64 1.79 26.82
N HIS A 75 -4.55 3.12 26.90
CA HIS A 75 -3.70 3.93 26.04
C HIS A 75 -2.20 3.70 26.25
N LEU A 76 -1.76 3.57 27.50
CA LEU A 76 -0.35 3.39 27.85
C LEU A 76 0.24 2.12 27.24
N ASN A 77 -0.55 1.04 27.14
CA ASN A 77 -0.16 -0.23 26.51
C ASN A 77 0.47 -0.09 25.12
N TYR A 78 0.05 0.91 24.33
CA TYR A 78 0.61 1.17 23.01
C TYR A 78 1.43 2.45 22.94
N CYS A 79 1.14 3.47 23.75
CA CYS A 79 1.84 4.75 23.71
C CYS A 79 3.24 4.71 24.35
N GLU A 80 3.49 3.84 25.33
CA GLU A 80 4.80 3.75 26.02
C GLU A 80 5.93 3.33 25.09
N ASN A 81 5.61 2.48 24.11
CA ASN A 81 6.53 2.01 23.08
C ASN A 81 6.92 3.09 22.05
N VAL A 82 6.36 4.29 22.16
CA VAL A 82 6.57 5.39 21.23
C VAL A 82 7.29 6.54 21.93
N SER A 83 8.24 7.16 21.23
CA SER A 83 8.94 8.34 21.73
C SER A 83 7.97 9.53 21.94
N PRO A 84 8.26 10.45 22.88
CA PRO A 84 7.39 11.60 23.14
C PRO A 84 7.11 12.40 21.86
N GLN A 85 5.84 12.72 21.63
CA GLN A 85 5.40 13.29 20.35
C GLN A 85 5.10 14.78 20.46
N LYS A 86 5.51 15.54 19.43
CA LYS A 86 5.15 16.95 19.24
C LYS A 86 4.39 17.11 17.93
N ILE A 87 3.12 17.51 18.02
CA ILE A 87 2.34 17.86 16.84
C ILE A 87 2.95 19.13 16.21
N LYS A 88 3.47 19.00 15.00
CA LYS A 88 3.99 20.12 14.20
C LYS A 88 3.13 20.23 12.94
N MET A 89 2.37 21.31 12.85
CA MET A 89 1.68 21.65 11.59
C MET A 89 2.73 21.95 10.51
N PRO A 90 2.46 21.60 9.23
CA PRO A 90 3.32 22.01 8.14
C PRO A 90 3.47 23.53 8.15
N SER A 91 4.69 24.01 7.88
CA SER A 91 4.94 25.44 7.71
C SER A 91 4.30 25.93 6.40
N PRO A 92 4.07 27.25 6.22
CA PRO A 92 3.48 27.79 5.00
C PRO A 92 4.23 27.42 3.71
N ASP A 93 5.53 27.14 3.79
CA ASP A 93 6.39 26.65 2.71
C ASP A 93 6.28 25.13 2.46
N ARG A 94 5.63 24.38 3.35
CA ARG A 94 5.43 22.92 3.27
C ARG A 94 3.96 22.51 3.36
N ASN A 95 3.05 23.44 3.13
CA ASN A 95 1.61 23.20 3.15
C ASN A 95 1.10 22.58 1.84
N ILE A 96 1.93 22.51 0.80
CA ILE A 96 1.61 21.87 -0.48
C ILE A 96 2.05 20.40 -0.45
N LEU A 97 1.08 19.49 -0.60
CA LEU A 97 1.36 18.07 -0.81
C LEU A 97 1.77 17.85 -2.27
N GLN A 98 2.90 17.19 -2.47
CA GLN A 98 3.37 16.77 -3.78
C GLN A 98 3.70 15.27 -3.76
N PHE A 99 3.51 14.61 -4.90
CA PHE A 99 3.86 13.20 -5.02
C PHE A 99 5.37 13.04 -5.12
N GLN A 100 5.98 12.44 -4.10
CA GLN A 100 7.44 12.34 -4.00
C GLN A 100 8.01 11.03 -4.56
N LYS A 101 7.18 9.98 -4.68
CA LYS A 101 7.67 8.64 -5.01
C LYS A 101 7.67 8.38 -6.52
N ILE A 102 8.69 8.90 -7.20
CA ILE A 102 8.88 8.76 -8.66
C ILE A 102 8.74 7.31 -9.14
N GLU A 103 9.21 6.33 -8.35
CA GLU A 103 9.14 4.90 -8.65
C GLU A 103 7.72 4.29 -8.72
N PHE A 104 6.69 5.05 -8.36
CA PHE A 104 5.28 4.68 -8.48
C PHE A 104 4.57 5.44 -9.61
N GLN A 105 5.24 6.37 -10.30
CA GLN A 105 4.67 7.06 -11.46
C GLN A 105 4.73 6.20 -12.73
N HIS A 106 5.62 5.20 -12.76
CA HIS A 106 5.81 4.36 -13.94
C HIS A 106 4.61 3.44 -14.14
N LYS A 107 3.93 3.57 -15.29
CA LYS A 107 2.82 2.68 -15.66
C LYS A 107 3.29 1.23 -15.72
N VAL A 108 2.42 0.31 -15.29
CA VAL A 108 2.68 -1.12 -15.48
C VAL A 108 2.55 -1.48 -16.97
N PRO A 109 3.48 -2.24 -17.55
CA PRO A 109 3.46 -2.59 -18.97
C PRO A 109 2.27 -3.43 -19.40
N PHE A 110 1.87 -4.36 -18.52
CA PHE A 110 0.84 -5.33 -18.77
C PHE A 110 0.01 -5.49 -17.51
N ILE A 111 -1.29 -5.64 -17.68
CA ILE A 111 -2.26 -5.87 -16.60
C ILE A 111 -3.26 -6.92 -17.04
N ILE A 112 -3.64 -7.80 -16.12
CA ILE A 112 -4.62 -8.85 -16.37
C ILE A 112 -5.89 -8.49 -15.60
N TYR A 113 -7.03 -8.45 -16.26
CA TYR A 113 -8.34 -8.38 -15.61
C TYR A 113 -8.99 -9.75 -15.68
N ALA A 114 -9.51 -10.23 -14.55
CA ALA A 114 -10.10 -11.56 -14.47
C ALA A 114 -11.35 -11.58 -13.58
N ASP A 115 -12.20 -12.58 -13.81
CA ASP A 115 -13.42 -12.84 -13.04
C ASP A 115 -13.73 -14.35 -13.06
N PHE A 116 -14.33 -14.87 -11.98
CA PHE A 116 -14.79 -16.26 -11.89
C PHE A 116 -16.31 -16.35 -11.94
N GLU A 117 -16.79 -17.47 -12.49
CA GLU A 117 -18.16 -17.92 -12.33
C GLU A 117 -18.16 -19.14 -11.39
N SER A 118 -19.13 -19.21 -10.48
CA SER A 118 -19.26 -20.31 -9.53
C SER A 118 -20.67 -20.90 -9.56
N ILE A 119 -20.76 -22.21 -9.42
CA ILE A 119 -22.02 -22.92 -9.19
C ILE A 119 -22.21 -23.10 -7.68
N ILE A 120 -23.46 -23.03 -7.23
CA ILE A 120 -23.85 -23.29 -5.85
C ILE A 120 -24.20 -24.77 -5.72
N ILE A 121 -23.44 -25.49 -4.91
CA ILE A 121 -23.63 -26.92 -4.63
C ILE A 121 -24.19 -27.06 -3.21
N PRO A 122 -25.41 -27.57 -3.03
CA PRO A 122 -26.00 -27.77 -1.71
C PRO A 122 -25.26 -28.87 -0.94
N TYR A 123 -25.17 -28.74 0.38
CA TYR A 123 -24.71 -29.82 1.24
C TYR A 123 -25.88 -30.77 1.52
N HIS A 124 -25.82 -32.00 1.00
CA HIS A 124 -26.91 -32.99 1.17
C HIS A 124 -26.91 -33.71 2.53
N SER A 125 -25.97 -33.43 3.43
CA SER A 125 -25.89 -34.10 4.74
C SER A 125 -25.24 -33.21 5.81
N VAL A 126 -26.07 -32.52 6.59
CA VAL A 126 -25.67 -32.06 7.92
C VAL A 126 -26.78 -32.45 8.89
N GLN A 127 -26.72 -33.67 9.40
CA GLN A 127 -27.37 -33.94 10.68
C GLN A 127 -26.57 -33.14 11.72
N PRO A 128 -27.20 -32.30 12.57
CA PRO A 128 -26.49 -31.52 13.56
C PRO A 128 -25.78 -32.47 14.54
N THR A 129 -24.47 -32.63 14.39
CA THR A 129 -23.67 -33.31 15.41
C THR A 129 -23.55 -32.36 16.60
N ASN A 130 -23.97 -32.89 17.74
CA ASN A 130 -24.18 -32.20 19.00
C ASN A 130 -23.11 -31.14 19.37
N GLN A 131 -23.64 -30.00 19.80
CA GLN A 131 -23.20 -29.16 20.92
C GLN A 131 -22.24 -27.95 20.78
N LYS A 132 -21.69 -27.53 19.62
CA LYS A 132 -20.85 -26.28 19.62
C LYS A 132 -20.86 -25.36 18.38
N ALA A 133 -21.68 -25.57 17.35
CA ALA A 133 -21.71 -24.68 16.18
C ALA A 133 -23.09 -24.06 15.95
N TYR A 134 -23.20 -22.73 16.06
CA TYR A 134 -24.42 -21.95 15.78
C TYR A 134 -24.62 -21.65 14.28
N THR A 135 -23.69 -22.07 13.41
CA THR A 135 -23.72 -21.77 11.97
C THR A 135 -23.88 -23.06 11.17
N GLU A 136 -24.99 -23.17 10.43
CA GLU A 136 -25.24 -24.25 9.48
C GLU A 136 -24.72 -23.86 8.08
N LYS A 137 -23.87 -24.70 7.49
CA LYS A 137 -23.40 -24.51 6.11
C LYS A 137 -24.40 -25.16 5.15
N ILE A 138 -25.16 -24.34 4.43
CA ILE A 138 -26.26 -24.81 3.55
C ILE A 138 -25.76 -25.20 2.16
N ALA A 139 -24.81 -24.45 1.61
CA ALA A 139 -24.23 -24.70 0.30
C ALA A 139 -22.78 -24.21 0.21
N ARG A 140 -22.06 -24.68 -0.81
CA ARG A 140 -20.73 -24.19 -1.17
C ARG A 140 -20.72 -23.63 -2.58
N HIS A 141 -19.94 -22.58 -2.79
CA HIS A 141 -19.66 -22.06 -4.11
C HIS A 141 -18.46 -22.82 -4.68
N GLU A 142 -18.59 -23.34 -5.88
CA GLU A 142 -17.54 -24.07 -6.59
C GLU A 142 -17.28 -23.40 -7.96
N PRO A 143 -16.06 -22.91 -8.22
CA PRO A 143 -15.73 -22.28 -9.50
C PRO A 143 -15.97 -23.23 -10.66
N CYS A 144 -16.81 -22.82 -11.60
CA CYS A 144 -17.17 -23.59 -12.79
C CYS A 144 -16.60 -22.98 -14.08
N GLY A 145 -16.10 -21.76 -14.01
CA GLY A 145 -15.49 -21.08 -15.14
C GLY A 145 -14.79 -19.80 -14.73
N TYR A 146 -14.04 -19.23 -15.67
CA TYR A 146 -13.43 -17.91 -15.53
C TYR A 146 -13.28 -17.25 -16.89
N ALA A 147 -13.09 -15.93 -16.86
CA ALA A 147 -12.60 -15.18 -18.00
C ALA A 147 -11.43 -14.29 -17.58
N TYR A 148 -10.45 -14.11 -18.45
CA TYR A 148 -9.44 -13.06 -18.27
C TYR A 148 -9.03 -12.42 -19.59
N VAL A 149 -8.55 -11.18 -19.49
CA VAL A 149 -7.98 -10.40 -20.59
C VAL A 149 -6.65 -9.80 -20.17
N VAL A 150 -5.68 -9.80 -21.09
CA VAL A 150 -4.38 -9.16 -20.90
C VAL A 150 -4.35 -7.86 -21.70
N ILE A 151 -4.09 -6.75 -21.02
CA ILE A 151 -4.09 -5.40 -21.57
C ILE A 151 -2.68 -4.82 -21.46
N ASP A 152 -2.20 -4.17 -22.52
CA ASP A 152 -0.93 -3.45 -22.53
C ASP A 152 -1.03 -2.04 -21.91
N ALA A 153 0.11 -1.35 -21.82
CA ALA A 153 0.18 0.00 -21.25
C ALA A 153 -0.63 1.07 -22.03
N ASN A 154 -1.05 0.76 -23.26
CA ASN A 154 -1.85 1.61 -24.14
C ASN A 154 -3.34 1.26 -24.10
N GLY A 155 -3.75 0.27 -23.32
CA GLY A 155 -5.14 -0.19 -23.25
C GLY A 155 -5.52 -1.20 -24.34
N LYS A 156 -4.56 -1.71 -25.11
CA LYS A 156 -4.82 -2.69 -26.16
C LYS A 156 -4.78 -4.12 -25.61
N MET A 157 -5.73 -4.93 -26.05
CA MET A 157 -5.73 -6.38 -25.78
C MET A 157 -4.58 -7.05 -26.53
N LEU A 158 -3.76 -7.83 -25.81
CA LEU A 158 -2.69 -8.61 -26.44
C LEU A 158 -3.25 -9.76 -27.28
N LYS A 159 -4.36 -10.33 -26.83
CA LYS A 159 -5.05 -11.47 -27.45
C LYS A 159 -6.55 -11.44 -27.11
N PRO A 160 -7.38 -12.22 -27.82
CA PRO A 160 -8.79 -12.39 -27.46
C PRO A 160 -8.97 -12.85 -26.00
N ILE A 161 -10.14 -12.54 -25.43
CA ILE A 161 -10.49 -12.92 -24.06
C ILE A 161 -10.35 -14.44 -23.90
N THR A 162 -9.62 -14.86 -22.88
CA THR A 162 -9.50 -16.28 -22.55
C THR A 162 -10.64 -16.66 -21.63
N VAL A 163 -11.48 -17.60 -22.07
CA VAL A 163 -12.61 -18.11 -21.30
C VAL A 163 -12.42 -19.60 -21.09
N TYR A 164 -12.75 -20.06 -19.89
CA TYR A 164 -12.79 -21.49 -19.56
C TYR A 164 -14.09 -21.80 -18.82
N ARG A 165 -14.67 -22.96 -19.13
CA ARG A 165 -15.81 -23.54 -18.42
C ARG A 165 -15.56 -25.04 -18.26
N GLY A 166 -15.57 -25.53 -17.04
CA GLY A 166 -15.25 -26.92 -16.74
C GLY A 166 -14.84 -27.13 -15.28
N PRO A 167 -14.56 -28.39 -14.91
CA PRO A 167 -14.07 -28.74 -13.58
C PRO A 167 -12.70 -28.10 -13.31
N ASP A 168 -12.32 -27.98 -12.04
CA ASP A 168 -11.02 -27.46 -11.61
C ASP A 168 -10.67 -26.06 -12.17
N ALA A 169 -11.69 -25.22 -12.41
CA ALA A 169 -11.54 -23.93 -13.06
C ALA A 169 -10.46 -23.05 -12.41
N ALA A 170 -10.36 -23.06 -11.07
CA ALA A 170 -9.35 -22.29 -10.35
C ALA A 170 -7.91 -22.81 -10.55
N THR A 171 -7.70 -24.13 -10.62
CA THR A 171 -6.38 -24.72 -10.94
C THR A 171 -6.02 -24.43 -12.40
N HIS A 172 -6.96 -24.60 -13.32
CA HIS A 172 -6.76 -24.30 -14.74
C HIS A 172 -6.45 -22.81 -14.96
N PHE A 173 -7.10 -21.93 -14.21
CA PHE A 173 -6.84 -20.49 -14.22
C PHE A 173 -5.39 -20.16 -13.86
N ILE A 174 -4.90 -20.66 -12.73
CA ILE A 174 -3.53 -20.36 -12.28
C ILE A 174 -2.48 -20.90 -13.26
N ASN A 175 -2.69 -22.11 -13.80
CA ASN A 175 -1.83 -22.66 -14.85
C ASN A 175 -1.75 -21.75 -16.08
N ASN A 176 -2.89 -21.21 -16.53
CA ASN A 176 -2.90 -20.30 -17.67
C ASN A 176 -2.27 -18.95 -17.35
N LEU A 177 -2.50 -18.38 -16.16
CA LEU A 177 -1.80 -17.15 -15.76
C LEU A 177 -0.28 -17.33 -15.69
N ILE A 178 0.21 -18.49 -15.25
CA ILE A 178 1.65 -18.80 -15.26
C ILE A 178 2.18 -18.83 -16.70
N LYS A 179 1.45 -19.45 -17.64
CA LYS A 179 1.81 -19.43 -19.08
C LYS A 179 1.84 -18.01 -19.64
N GLU A 180 0.83 -17.19 -19.34
CA GLU A 180 0.82 -15.78 -19.76
C GLU A 180 2.03 -15.03 -19.19
N LYS A 181 2.31 -15.21 -17.90
CA LYS A 181 3.46 -14.61 -17.23
C LYS A 181 4.76 -15.02 -17.93
N ASP A 182 4.93 -16.29 -18.27
CA ASP A 182 6.12 -16.79 -18.96
C ASP A 182 6.26 -16.20 -20.37
N GLN A 183 5.17 -16.01 -21.11
CA GLN A 183 5.18 -15.34 -22.41
C GLN A 183 5.51 -13.85 -22.32
N ILE A 184 5.03 -13.17 -21.29
CA ILE A 184 5.25 -11.73 -21.06
C ILE A 184 6.64 -11.46 -20.46
N THR A 185 7.23 -12.44 -19.76
CA THR A 185 8.51 -12.27 -19.05
C THR A 185 9.63 -11.74 -19.95
N PRO A 186 9.90 -12.29 -21.15
CA PRO A 186 10.91 -11.75 -22.07
C PRO A 186 10.70 -10.28 -22.43
N MET A 187 9.44 -9.85 -22.58
CA MET A 187 9.10 -8.44 -22.88
C MET A 187 9.43 -7.52 -21.69
N LEU A 188 9.27 -8.01 -20.45
CA LEU A 188 9.58 -7.24 -19.24
C LEU A 188 11.06 -7.23 -18.87
N THR A 189 11.85 -8.17 -19.40
CA THR A 189 13.28 -8.30 -19.06
C THR A 189 14.21 -7.75 -20.14
N THR A 190 13.78 -7.75 -21.40
CA THR A 190 14.56 -7.21 -22.51
C THR A 190 14.49 -5.68 -22.50
N ILE A 191 15.65 -5.04 -22.53
CA ILE A 191 15.76 -3.58 -22.65
C ILE A 191 15.94 -3.27 -24.14
N MET A 192 14.91 -2.70 -24.77
CA MET A 192 15.04 -2.20 -26.13
C MET A 192 16.03 -1.04 -26.17
N PRO A 193 17.02 -1.06 -27.07
CA PRO A 193 18.00 0.02 -27.18
C PRO A 193 17.28 1.31 -27.57
N MET A 194 17.76 2.40 -26.99
CA MET A 194 17.31 3.74 -27.33
C MET A 194 17.95 4.18 -28.65
N ASN A 195 17.14 4.78 -29.53
CA ASN A 195 17.61 5.39 -30.76
C ASN A 195 17.01 6.79 -30.85
N LEU A 196 17.82 7.83 -30.64
CA LEU A 196 17.35 9.22 -30.67
C LEU A 196 17.32 9.75 -32.09
N SER A 197 16.27 10.48 -32.44
CA SER A 197 16.31 11.34 -33.63
C SER A 197 17.20 12.57 -33.38
N PRO A 198 17.68 13.24 -34.44
CA PRO A 198 18.38 14.51 -34.29
C PRO A 198 17.57 15.56 -33.51
N GLU A 199 16.24 15.61 -33.70
CA GLU A 199 15.38 16.54 -32.95
C GLU A 199 15.32 16.20 -31.45
N GLU A 200 15.24 14.91 -31.10
CA GLU A 200 15.24 14.46 -29.70
C GLU A 200 16.58 14.75 -29.01
N GLU A 201 17.68 14.66 -29.75
CA GLU A 201 19.01 14.99 -29.25
C GLU A 201 19.16 16.51 -29.00
N GLU A 202 18.65 17.36 -29.89
CA GLU A 202 18.55 18.81 -29.66
C GLU A 202 17.66 19.15 -28.46
N GLN A 203 16.52 18.46 -28.32
CA GLN A 203 15.64 18.62 -27.16
C GLN A 203 16.35 18.23 -25.86
N PHE A 204 17.07 17.11 -25.83
CA PHE A 204 17.85 16.69 -24.67
C PHE A 204 18.92 17.72 -24.29
N ASN A 205 19.61 18.28 -25.29
CA ASN A 205 20.68 19.24 -25.07
C ASN A 205 20.16 20.58 -24.52
N SER A 206 19.02 21.06 -25.04
CA SER A 206 18.37 22.30 -24.59
C SER A 206 17.61 22.17 -23.26
N GLU A 207 17.23 20.95 -22.85
CA GLU A 207 16.49 20.74 -21.61
C GLU A 207 17.34 21.06 -20.37
N THR A 208 16.77 21.87 -19.49
CA THR A 208 17.40 22.37 -18.25
C THR A 208 16.74 21.81 -17.01
N ARG A 209 15.58 21.14 -17.12
CA ARG A 209 14.84 20.59 -15.99
C ARG A 209 14.53 19.12 -16.17
N CYS A 210 14.66 18.37 -15.08
CA CYS A 210 14.37 16.95 -15.05
C CYS A 210 12.89 16.73 -15.29
N TYR A 211 12.55 15.93 -16.31
CA TYR A 211 11.14 15.71 -16.66
C TYR A 211 10.36 14.93 -15.57
N LEU A 212 11.05 14.20 -14.69
CA LEU A 212 10.45 13.41 -13.59
C LEU A 212 10.19 14.24 -12.33
N CYS A 213 11.21 14.89 -11.78
CA CYS A 213 11.10 15.64 -10.52
C CYS A 213 10.90 17.14 -10.71
N LYS A 214 11.03 17.65 -11.95
CA LYS A 214 10.88 19.05 -12.33
C LYS A 214 11.93 20.02 -11.74
N HIS A 215 12.99 19.52 -11.09
CA HIS A 215 14.12 20.32 -10.63
C HIS A 215 15.18 20.50 -11.73
N LEU A 216 16.06 21.49 -11.58
CA LEU A 216 17.13 21.79 -12.54
C LEU A 216 18.08 20.60 -12.73
N LEU A 217 18.48 20.36 -13.97
CA LEU A 217 19.49 19.38 -14.35
C LEU A 217 20.87 20.03 -14.23
N GLU A 218 21.80 19.33 -13.59
CA GLU A 218 23.19 19.76 -13.46
C GLU A 218 24.08 18.78 -14.24
N ASN A 219 25.23 18.39 -13.67
CA ASN A 219 26.20 17.50 -14.31
C ASN A 219 25.77 16.02 -14.32
N ASP A 220 24.57 15.68 -13.85
CA ASP A 220 24.04 14.32 -13.76
C ASP A 220 22.88 14.05 -14.75
N LYS A 221 22.77 14.89 -15.78
CA LYS A 221 21.78 14.79 -16.85
C LYS A 221 21.95 13.50 -17.67
N VAL A 222 20.94 12.64 -17.64
CA VAL A 222 20.88 11.37 -18.39
C VAL A 222 19.65 11.30 -19.28
N ARG A 223 19.73 10.47 -20.32
CA ARG A 223 18.62 10.18 -21.24
C ARG A 223 17.81 9.00 -20.70
N ASP A 224 16.57 9.23 -20.30
CA ASP A 224 15.64 8.16 -19.96
C ASP A 224 14.86 7.71 -21.21
N HIS A 225 14.54 6.42 -21.28
CA HIS A 225 13.80 5.84 -22.38
C HIS A 225 12.91 4.68 -21.94
N CYS A 226 11.92 4.37 -22.77
CA CYS A 226 11.04 3.24 -22.55
C CYS A 226 11.74 1.92 -22.92
N HIS A 227 12.02 1.06 -21.95
CA HIS A 227 12.64 -0.25 -22.20
C HIS A 227 11.80 -1.19 -23.10
N LEU A 228 10.50 -0.93 -23.28
CA LEU A 228 9.61 -1.74 -24.14
C LEU A 228 9.54 -1.25 -25.58
N SER A 229 9.89 -0.01 -25.85
CA SER A 229 9.72 0.59 -27.19
C SER A 229 10.98 1.30 -27.70
N GLY A 230 12.03 1.43 -26.89
CA GLY A 230 13.25 2.19 -27.20
C GLY A 230 13.05 3.72 -27.20
N ARG A 231 11.81 4.20 -27.32
CA ARG A 231 11.48 5.63 -27.38
C ARG A 231 12.03 6.44 -26.21
N TYR A 232 12.67 7.55 -26.54
CA TYR A 232 13.13 8.55 -25.59
C TYR A 232 11.96 9.16 -24.82
N ARG A 233 12.15 9.44 -23.53
CA ARG A 233 11.13 10.01 -22.64
C ARG A 233 11.46 11.42 -22.19
N GLY A 234 12.74 11.73 -22.02
CA GLY A 234 13.17 13.05 -21.58
C GLY A 234 14.49 13.02 -20.82
N ALA A 235 14.98 14.22 -20.52
CA ALA A 235 16.19 14.43 -19.72
C ALA A 235 15.85 14.29 -18.23
N ALA A 236 16.59 13.44 -17.52
CA ALA A 236 16.37 13.18 -16.11
C ALA A 236 17.69 13.25 -15.32
N HIS A 237 17.60 13.45 -14.01
CA HIS A 237 18.72 13.18 -13.11
C HIS A 237 19.05 11.69 -13.15
N ASN A 238 20.34 11.33 -13.03
CA ASN A 238 20.76 9.94 -12.93
C ASN A 238 20.02 9.19 -11.80
N TYR A 239 19.88 9.83 -10.64
CA TYR A 239 19.13 9.27 -9.51
C TYR A 239 17.64 9.05 -9.83
N CYS A 240 16.98 10.04 -10.46
CA CYS A 240 15.57 9.94 -10.83
C CYS A 240 15.37 8.80 -11.83
N ASN A 241 16.23 8.70 -12.84
CA ASN A 241 16.24 7.62 -13.82
C ASN A 241 16.40 6.24 -13.17
N LEU A 242 17.38 6.07 -12.27
CA LEU A 242 17.62 4.82 -11.56
C LEU A 242 16.47 4.42 -10.62
N LYS A 243 15.66 5.37 -10.16
CA LYS A 243 14.43 5.10 -9.40
C LYS A 243 13.23 4.82 -10.30
N TYR A 244 13.15 5.46 -11.45
CA TYR A 244 12.05 5.33 -12.41
C TYR A 244 12.16 4.03 -13.22
N LYS A 245 12.19 2.90 -12.52
CA LYS A 245 12.34 1.58 -13.10
C LYS A 245 10.99 0.91 -13.32
N MET A 246 10.88 0.26 -14.47
CA MET A 246 9.76 -0.64 -14.76
C MET A 246 9.73 -1.77 -13.74
N ARG A 247 8.57 -1.95 -13.09
CA ARG A 247 8.38 -3.03 -12.12
C ARG A 247 8.25 -4.36 -12.83
N LYS A 248 8.93 -5.37 -12.29
CA LYS A 248 8.91 -6.74 -12.81
C LYS A 248 7.79 -7.54 -12.15
N MET A 249 6.57 -7.02 -12.27
CA MET A 249 5.35 -7.65 -11.79
C MET A 249 4.20 -7.40 -12.76
N ILE A 250 3.29 -8.35 -12.86
CA ILE A 250 2.07 -8.27 -13.65
C ILE A 250 0.89 -8.26 -12.66
N PRO A 251 0.16 -7.15 -12.51
CA PRO A 251 -1.05 -7.13 -11.69
C PRO A 251 -2.15 -7.98 -12.32
N VAL A 252 -2.80 -8.79 -11.49
CA VAL A 252 -4.03 -9.54 -11.80
C VAL A 252 -5.15 -8.91 -10.99
N VAL A 253 -6.07 -8.26 -11.68
CA VAL A 253 -7.12 -7.42 -11.09
C VAL A 253 -8.43 -8.17 -11.12
N PHE A 254 -9.01 -8.28 -9.93
CA PHE A 254 -10.39 -8.70 -9.73
C PHE A 254 -11.18 -7.54 -9.12
N HIS A 255 -12.50 -7.58 -9.23
CA HIS A 255 -13.37 -6.64 -8.54
C HIS A 255 -14.04 -7.34 -7.37
N ASN A 256 -13.76 -6.88 -6.14
CA ASN A 256 -14.19 -7.52 -4.90
C ASN A 256 -13.47 -8.86 -4.59
N LEU A 257 -12.22 -8.99 -5.04
CA LEU A 257 -11.34 -10.15 -4.85
C LEU A 257 -11.32 -10.63 -3.40
N LYS A 258 -11.14 -9.70 -2.45
CA LYS A 258 -10.88 -9.97 -1.03
C LYS A 258 -12.00 -10.74 -0.37
N ASN A 259 -13.23 -10.58 -0.84
CA ASN A 259 -14.43 -11.15 -0.23
C ASN A 259 -14.96 -12.38 -0.98
N TYR A 260 -14.44 -12.71 -2.17
CA TYR A 260 -14.98 -13.80 -2.99
C TYR A 260 -13.89 -14.64 -3.65
N ASP A 261 -13.33 -14.20 -4.79
CA ASP A 261 -12.46 -15.02 -5.65
C ASP A 261 -11.15 -15.43 -4.97
N ALA A 262 -10.64 -14.64 -4.03
CA ALA A 262 -9.42 -14.94 -3.30
C ALA A 262 -9.50 -16.29 -2.59
N HIS A 263 -10.66 -16.63 -2.04
CA HIS A 263 -10.86 -17.90 -1.33
C HIS A 263 -10.72 -19.10 -2.27
N HIS A 264 -11.21 -18.99 -3.50
CA HIS A 264 -11.08 -20.03 -4.51
C HIS A 264 -9.62 -20.17 -4.95
N ILE A 265 -8.96 -19.06 -5.26
CA ILE A 265 -7.57 -19.06 -5.71
C ILE A 265 -6.65 -19.64 -4.64
N ILE A 266 -6.74 -19.15 -3.40
CA ILE A 266 -5.82 -19.52 -2.31
C ILE A 266 -5.91 -21.00 -1.96
N LYS A 267 -7.12 -21.59 -1.99
CA LYS A 267 -7.30 -23.05 -1.79
C LYS A 267 -6.52 -23.88 -2.81
N CYS A 268 -6.32 -23.36 -4.02
CA CYS A 268 -5.64 -24.08 -5.11
C CYS A 268 -4.13 -23.90 -5.08
N LEU A 269 -3.60 -22.85 -4.44
CA LEU A 269 -2.18 -22.52 -4.46
C LEU A 269 -1.30 -23.64 -3.89
N GLY A 270 -1.83 -24.45 -2.95
CA GLY A 270 -1.15 -25.61 -2.39
C GLY A 270 -0.73 -26.67 -3.43
N ASN A 271 -1.36 -26.69 -4.61
CA ASN A 271 -1.03 -27.60 -5.70
C ASN A 271 0.25 -27.19 -6.45
N PHE A 272 0.74 -25.97 -6.25
CA PHE A 272 1.83 -25.36 -7.03
C PHE A 272 3.13 -25.26 -6.21
N LYS A 273 3.71 -26.40 -5.85
CA LYS A 273 4.86 -26.51 -4.91
C LYS A 273 6.14 -25.80 -5.38
N ASP A 274 6.32 -25.63 -6.69
CA ASP A 274 7.51 -24.98 -7.27
C ASP A 274 7.41 -23.43 -7.30
N HIS A 275 6.34 -22.88 -6.72
CA HIS A 275 6.09 -21.45 -6.66
C HIS A 275 6.11 -20.95 -5.22
N GLU A 276 6.69 -19.77 -5.04
CA GLU A 276 6.65 -19.01 -3.80
C GLU A 276 5.38 -18.14 -3.78
N PHE A 277 4.70 -18.15 -2.64
CA PHE A 277 3.49 -17.36 -2.40
C PHE A 277 3.75 -16.36 -1.28
N ASN A 278 3.51 -15.08 -1.57
CA ASN A 278 3.50 -14.05 -0.54
C ASN A 278 2.07 -13.54 -0.38
N ILE A 279 1.55 -13.55 0.84
CA ILE A 279 0.17 -13.21 1.15
C ILE A 279 0.17 -12.14 2.22
N LEU A 280 -0.50 -11.02 1.93
CA LEU A 280 -0.78 -9.98 2.90
C LEU A 280 -2.24 -10.10 3.32
N ALA A 281 -2.45 -10.75 4.47
CA ALA A 281 -3.76 -11.01 5.03
C ALA A 281 -4.20 -9.90 5.99
N ASN A 282 -5.49 -9.56 5.99
CA ASN A 282 -6.09 -8.72 7.04
C ASN A 282 -6.51 -9.56 8.24
N ASN A 283 -7.01 -10.77 7.96
CA ASN A 283 -7.32 -11.82 8.93
C ASN A 283 -7.27 -13.17 8.20
N MET A 284 -7.63 -14.27 8.88
CA MET A 284 -7.56 -15.62 8.30
C MET A 284 -8.52 -15.88 7.12
N GLU A 285 -9.48 -14.97 6.88
CA GLU A 285 -10.46 -15.10 5.81
C GLU A 285 -10.21 -14.10 4.68
N LYS A 286 -9.81 -12.86 5.02
CA LYS A 286 -9.78 -11.74 4.09
C LYS A 286 -8.34 -11.37 3.76
N TYR A 287 -7.99 -11.55 2.49
CA TYR A 287 -6.65 -11.27 1.96
C TYR A 287 -6.64 -9.95 1.21
N ILE A 288 -5.72 -9.04 1.56
CA ILE A 288 -5.62 -7.71 0.95
C ILE A 288 -5.01 -7.82 -0.44
N THR A 289 -3.92 -8.58 -0.56
CA THR A 289 -3.22 -8.90 -1.80
C THR A 289 -2.41 -10.16 -1.60
N PHE A 290 -2.13 -10.88 -2.68
CA PHE A 290 -1.19 -11.99 -2.69
C PHE A 290 -0.44 -12.02 -4.01
N SER A 291 0.71 -12.68 -4.04
CA SER A 291 1.52 -12.81 -5.24
C SER A 291 2.04 -14.22 -5.44
N ILE A 292 2.23 -14.56 -6.71
CA ILE A 292 2.77 -15.84 -7.17
C ILE A 292 4.07 -15.54 -7.89
N ARG A 293 5.15 -16.17 -7.46
CA ARG A 293 6.48 -16.05 -8.05
C ARG A 293 7.06 -17.45 -8.23
N LYS A 294 7.76 -17.71 -9.34
CA LYS A 294 8.48 -18.97 -9.51
C LYS A 294 9.68 -19.01 -8.57
N ASN A 295 9.86 -20.10 -7.84
CA ASN A 295 11.02 -20.28 -6.97
C ASN A 295 12.24 -20.60 -7.85
N ILE A 296 13.16 -19.65 -8.01
CA ILE A 296 14.40 -19.87 -8.78
C ILE A 296 15.57 -19.73 -7.81
N LYS A 297 16.41 -20.77 -7.73
CA LYS A 297 17.60 -20.84 -6.86
C LYS A 297 18.84 -20.13 -7.42
N GLU A 298 18.76 -19.56 -8.61
CA GLU A 298 19.88 -18.87 -9.28
C GLU A 298 19.43 -17.55 -9.89
N ASN A 299 20.37 -16.61 -10.02
CA ASN A 299 20.38 -15.18 -10.41
C ASN A 299 19.48 -14.67 -11.56
N ASN A 300 18.41 -15.38 -11.94
CA ASN A 300 17.45 -14.92 -12.93
C ASN A 300 16.47 -13.91 -12.35
N VAL A 301 16.17 -12.93 -13.20
CA VAL A 301 15.12 -11.95 -12.96
C VAL A 301 13.76 -12.66 -12.93
N THR A 302 13.14 -12.68 -11.77
CA THR A 302 11.80 -13.26 -11.59
C THR A 302 10.71 -12.19 -11.75
N VAL A 303 9.78 -12.42 -12.67
CA VAL A 303 8.51 -11.66 -12.73
C VAL A 303 7.49 -12.33 -11.82
N SER A 304 6.75 -11.55 -11.03
CA SER A 304 5.64 -12.04 -10.19
C SER A 304 4.27 -11.68 -10.75
N LEU A 305 3.28 -12.52 -10.49
CA LEU A 305 1.85 -12.17 -10.63
C LEU A 305 1.38 -11.57 -9.30
N GLN A 306 0.80 -10.38 -9.32
CA GLN A 306 0.33 -9.66 -8.12
C GLN A 306 -1.18 -9.51 -8.16
N PHE A 307 -1.90 -10.21 -7.30
CA PHE A 307 -3.36 -10.18 -7.25
C PHE A 307 -3.85 -8.98 -6.43
N ILE A 308 -4.67 -8.14 -7.03
CA ILE A 308 -5.18 -6.91 -6.42
C ILE A 308 -6.69 -6.79 -6.57
N ASP A 309 -7.30 -6.15 -5.56
CA ASP A 309 -8.73 -5.89 -5.52
C ASP A 309 -9.03 -4.46 -5.96
N SER A 310 -9.63 -4.30 -7.13
CA SER A 310 -10.02 -2.98 -7.63
C SER A 310 -11.08 -2.28 -6.78
N PHE A 311 -11.88 -3.01 -6.00
CA PHE A 311 -12.90 -2.43 -5.12
C PHE A 311 -12.28 -1.61 -3.98
N GLN A 312 -11.04 -1.90 -3.58
CA GLN A 312 -10.32 -1.11 -2.56
C GLN A 312 -9.97 0.30 -3.04
N PHE A 313 -9.78 0.50 -4.34
CA PHE A 313 -9.46 1.80 -4.93
C PHE A 313 -10.71 2.50 -5.48
N LEU A 314 -11.72 1.71 -5.85
CA LEU A 314 -12.93 2.17 -6.50
C LEU A 314 -14.16 1.50 -5.83
N PRO A 315 -14.62 2.02 -4.67
CA PRO A 315 -15.58 1.39 -3.77
C PRO A 315 -17.03 1.54 -4.25
N THR A 316 -17.28 1.17 -5.50
CA THR A 316 -18.59 1.18 -6.15
C THR A 316 -18.71 -0.03 -7.07
N SER A 317 -19.94 -0.49 -7.31
CA SER A 317 -20.18 -1.60 -8.23
C SER A 317 -19.75 -1.25 -9.66
N LEU A 318 -19.34 -2.26 -10.43
CA LEU A 318 -18.98 -2.09 -11.84
C LEU A 318 -20.13 -1.47 -12.65
N GLN A 319 -21.36 -1.91 -12.42
CA GLN A 319 -22.55 -1.35 -13.09
C GLN A 319 -22.67 0.17 -12.88
N LYS A 320 -22.45 0.65 -11.65
CA LYS A 320 -22.53 2.08 -11.34
C LYS A 320 -21.42 2.85 -12.06
N LYS A 321 -20.21 2.30 -12.14
CA LYS A 321 -19.07 2.94 -12.83
C LYS A 321 -19.31 3.10 -14.32
N VAL A 322 -19.72 2.02 -14.98
CA VAL A 322 -20.06 2.02 -16.40
C VAL A 322 -21.12 3.09 -16.66
N SER A 323 -22.20 3.12 -15.87
CA SER A 323 -23.27 4.10 -16.05
C SER A 323 -22.85 5.57 -15.84
N SER A 324 -21.79 5.83 -15.06
CA SER A 324 -21.29 7.19 -14.82
C SER A 324 -20.27 7.67 -15.86
N GLU A 325 -19.50 6.77 -16.45
CA GLU A 325 -18.52 7.11 -17.49
C GLU A 325 -19.18 7.32 -18.86
N PHE A 326 -20.21 6.56 -19.20
CA PHE A 326 -20.98 6.74 -20.45
C PHE A 326 -21.99 7.91 -20.41
N LYS A 327 -22.08 8.63 -19.28
CA LYS A 327 -22.89 9.85 -19.13
C LYS A 327 -22.09 11.14 -19.25
N ARG A 328 -20.77 11.05 -19.48
CA ARG A 328 -19.92 12.16 -19.95
C ARG A 328 -19.67 11.98 -21.43
#